data_AF-I0HRM5-F1
#
_entry.id   AF-I0HRM5-F1
#
_cell.length_a   1.000
_cell.length_b   1.000
_cell.length_c   1.000
_cell.angle_alpha   90.00
_cell.angle_beta   90.00
_cell.angle_gamma   90.00
#
_symmetry.space_group_name_H-M   'P 1'
#
loop_
_entity.id
_entity.type
_entity.pdbx_description
1 polymer ?
#
loop_
_entity_poly.entity_id
_entity_poly.type
_entity_poly.pdbx_seq_one_letter_code
_entity_poly.pdbx_strand_id
1 'polypeptide(L)'
;MSWQSMMDARACPDTTAALQAAASELDFVLVPGRYDSGPEHWQSCWERCLPLWRRITLQNWQDPDVDRWVGAIGRLTARSERRAILVGHSLGALASCCMAVDHPGRVAGLLLVAPAEPARFEAEERVPAGPLPVPSVLVASHNDPFMSFRRAEHWARTWGSELVDLGEAGHINVESGFGPWTYGLELLRRLSDRARS
;
A
#
# COMPACT_ATOMS: atom_id res chain seq x y z
N MET A 1 -16.89 0.27 13.81
CA MET A 1 -17.37 1.06 12.65
C MET A 1 -18.18 0.13 11.77
N SER A 2 -19.29 0.59 11.19
CA SER A 2 -20.07 -0.21 10.22
C SER A 2 -19.39 -0.20 8.85
N TRP A 3 -19.65 -1.24 8.04
CA TRP A 3 -19.19 -1.33 6.64
C TRP A 3 -19.50 -0.06 5.83
N GLN A 4 -20.69 0.51 6.03
CA GLN A 4 -21.12 1.75 5.38
C GLN A 4 -20.20 2.94 5.71
N SER A 5 -19.76 3.06 6.97
CA SER A 5 -18.89 4.15 7.43
C SER A 5 -17.46 4.05 6.88
N MET A 6 -17.01 2.86 6.48
CA MET A 6 -15.67 2.63 5.89
C MET A 6 -15.61 3.04 4.42
N MET A 7 -16.76 3.18 3.75
CA MET A 7 -16.89 3.52 2.32
C MET A 7 -17.38 4.95 2.06
N ASP A 8 -17.63 5.75 3.12
CA ASP A 8 -18.07 7.14 2.99
C ASP A 8 -17.07 7.98 2.18
N ALA A 9 -17.57 8.89 1.35
CA ALA A 9 -16.73 9.65 0.42
C ALA A 9 -15.88 10.76 1.06
N ARG A 10 -16.13 11.08 2.34
CA ARG A 10 -15.40 12.12 3.07
C ARG A 10 -14.59 11.49 4.19
N ALA A 11 -13.26 11.56 4.05
CA ALA A 11 -12.35 11.26 5.15
C ALA A 11 -12.68 12.14 6.36
N CYS A 12 -12.46 11.62 7.57
CA CYS A 12 -12.56 12.42 8.78
C CYS A 12 -11.62 13.63 8.65
N PRO A 13 -12.09 14.87 8.89
CA PRO A 13 -11.26 16.08 8.76
C PRO A 13 -9.94 15.99 9.53
N ASP A 14 -9.96 15.36 10.71
CA ASP A 14 -8.79 15.16 11.56
C ASP A 14 -7.76 14.23 10.90
N THR A 15 -8.22 13.15 10.25
CA THR A 15 -7.34 12.22 9.52
C THR A 15 -6.64 12.91 8.36
N THR A 16 -7.39 13.69 7.57
CA THR A 16 -6.84 14.46 6.45
C THR A 16 -5.81 15.49 6.92
N ALA A 17 -6.13 16.28 7.95
CA ALA A 17 -5.22 17.29 8.47
C ALA A 17 -3.92 16.68 9.02
N ALA A 18 -4.02 15.56 9.73
CA ALA A 18 -2.86 14.84 10.25
C ALA A 18 -1.94 14.31 9.13
N LEU A 19 -2.50 13.75 8.06
CA LEU A 19 -1.73 13.28 6.90
C LEU A 19 -1.06 14.45 6.16
N GLN A 20 -1.73 15.59 6.03
CA GLN A 20 -1.14 16.79 5.42
C GLN A 20 0.01 17.36 6.27
N ALA A 21 -0.13 17.38 7.60
CA ALA A 21 0.96 17.78 8.49
C ALA A 21 2.17 16.83 8.34
N ALA A 22 1.92 15.52 8.34
CA ALA A 22 2.94 14.49 8.12
C ALA A 22 3.67 14.63 6.77
N ALA A 23 3.00 15.16 5.74
CA ALA A 23 3.58 15.35 4.41
C ALA A 23 4.73 16.36 4.39
N SER A 24 4.89 17.19 5.42
CA SER A 24 6.05 18.06 5.56
C SER A 24 7.36 17.31 5.89
N GLU A 25 7.25 16.10 6.43
CA GLU A 25 8.39 15.26 6.86
C GLU A 25 8.55 13.98 6.04
N LEU A 26 7.45 13.47 5.48
CA LEU A 26 7.39 12.21 4.75
C LEU A 26 6.77 12.39 3.37
N ASP A 27 7.24 11.63 2.40
CA ASP A 27 6.52 11.44 1.14
C ASP A 27 5.48 10.34 1.28
N PHE A 28 4.35 10.49 0.60
CA PHE A 28 3.34 9.45 0.48
C PHE A 28 3.25 9.00 -0.97
N VAL A 29 3.61 7.75 -1.22
CA VAL A 29 3.75 7.20 -2.57
C VAL A 29 2.72 6.11 -2.81
N LEU A 30 1.83 6.33 -3.77
CA LEU A 30 0.92 5.33 -4.30
C LEU A 30 1.68 4.38 -5.23
N VAL A 31 1.54 3.09 -4.95
CA VAL A 31 2.15 1.99 -5.72
C VAL A 31 1.02 1.05 -6.20
N PRO A 32 0.41 1.34 -7.37
CA PRO A 32 -0.62 0.48 -7.96
C PRO A 32 -0.11 -0.91 -8.32
N GLY A 33 -1.03 -1.87 -8.47
CA GLY A 33 -0.74 -3.20 -8.98
C GLY A 33 -0.68 -3.29 -10.50
N ARG A 34 -0.83 -4.50 -11.04
CA ARG A 34 -0.98 -4.75 -12.48
C ARG A 34 -2.18 -3.97 -13.03
N TYR A 35 -2.06 -3.46 -14.25
CA TYR A 35 -3.07 -2.62 -14.94
C TYR A 35 -3.29 -1.22 -14.38
N ASP A 36 -2.47 -0.79 -13.42
CA ASP A 36 -2.62 0.50 -12.73
C ASP A 36 -3.94 0.59 -11.94
N SER A 37 -4.11 1.66 -11.18
CA SER A 37 -5.38 1.97 -10.52
C SER A 37 -6.22 2.91 -11.37
N GLY A 38 -7.33 2.40 -11.91
CA GLY A 38 -8.30 3.20 -12.66
C GLY A 38 -8.89 4.37 -11.85
N PRO A 39 -9.68 5.26 -12.48
CA PRO A 39 -10.14 6.51 -11.86
C PRO A 39 -11.01 6.29 -10.61
N GLU A 40 -11.76 5.21 -10.56
CA GLU A 40 -12.67 4.89 -9.44
C GLU A 40 -11.97 4.14 -8.31
N HIS A 41 -10.76 3.64 -8.54
CA HIS A 41 -10.01 2.88 -7.54
C HIS A 41 -9.61 3.78 -6.37
N TRP A 42 -9.52 3.20 -5.17
CA TRP A 42 -9.22 3.95 -3.95
C TRP A 42 -7.92 4.74 -3.99
N GLN A 43 -6.85 4.20 -4.59
CA GLN A 43 -5.60 4.95 -4.78
C GLN A 43 -5.83 6.23 -5.60
N SER A 44 -6.61 6.17 -6.68
CA SER A 44 -6.94 7.32 -7.52
C SER A 44 -7.93 8.29 -6.85
N CYS A 45 -8.86 7.77 -6.04
CA CYS A 45 -9.74 8.59 -5.22
C CYS A 45 -8.92 9.40 -4.20
N TRP A 46 -8.01 8.74 -3.47
CA TRP A 46 -7.13 9.39 -2.49
C TRP A 46 -6.24 10.45 -3.15
N GLU A 47 -5.65 10.14 -4.31
CA GLU A 47 -4.82 11.04 -5.10
C GLU A 47 -5.55 12.35 -5.45
N ARG A 48 -6.82 12.27 -5.84
CA ARG A 48 -7.63 13.48 -6.12
C ARG A 48 -8.04 14.24 -4.88
N CYS A 49 -8.27 13.54 -3.76
CA CYS A 49 -8.80 14.16 -2.55
C CYS A 49 -7.74 14.95 -1.77
N LEU A 50 -6.45 14.58 -1.84
CA LEU A 50 -5.40 15.18 -1.02
C LEU A 50 -4.16 15.54 -1.85
N PRO A 51 -3.69 16.80 -1.84
CA PRO A 51 -2.53 17.22 -2.64
C PRO A 51 -1.17 16.83 -2.04
N LEU A 52 -1.09 15.66 -1.38
CA LEU A 52 0.13 15.13 -0.75
C LEU A 52 0.72 13.93 -1.50
N TRP A 53 -0.05 13.35 -2.41
CA TRP A 53 0.29 12.08 -3.05
C TRP A 53 1.30 12.27 -4.17
N ARG A 54 2.25 11.35 -4.21
CA ARG A 54 3.06 11.04 -5.37
C ARG A 54 2.67 9.65 -5.84
N ARG A 55 2.78 9.36 -7.13
CA ARG A 55 2.42 8.07 -7.70
C ARG A 55 3.49 7.59 -8.65
N ILE A 56 3.81 6.31 -8.59
CA ILE A 56 4.76 5.73 -9.55
C ILE A 56 4.15 5.70 -10.95
N THR A 57 4.99 5.74 -11.96
CA THR A 57 4.58 5.55 -13.36
C THR A 57 5.42 4.46 -14.00
N LEU A 58 4.76 3.65 -14.82
CA LEU A 58 5.37 2.60 -15.62
C LEU A 58 5.03 2.81 -17.10
N GLN A 59 5.95 2.39 -17.97
CA GLN A 59 5.71 2.39 -19.42
C GLN A 59 4.73 1.28 -19.84
N ASN A 60 4.76 0.14 -19.14
CA ASN A 60 3.89 -0.99 -19.41
C ASN A 60 3.40 -1.62 -18.09
N TRP A 61 2.12 -1.41 -17.78
CA TRP A 61 1.44 -1.95 -16.61
C TRP A 61 0.97 -3.41 -16.77
N GLN A 62 1.09 -3.98 -17.96
CA GLN A 62 0.56 -5.31 -18.27
C GLN A 62 1.54 -6.45 -18.00
N ASP A 63 2.83 -6.12 -17.93
CA ASP A 63 3.95 -7.05 -17.78
C ASP A 63 4.37 -7.11 -16.29
N PRO A 64 3.94 -8.14 -15.53
CA PRO A 64 3.94 -8.12 -14.08
C PRO A 64 5.28 -8.60 -13.49
N ASP A 65 6.31 -7.78 -13.67
CA ASP A 65 7.66 -7.99 -13.13
C ASP A 65 7.88 -7.11 -11.90
N VAL A 66 8.08 -7.73 -10.73
CA VAL A 66 8.27 -7.02 -9.45
C VAL A 66 9.39 -6.00 -9.52
N ASP A 67 10.50 -6.30 -10.18
CA ASP A 67 11.67 -5.41 -10.22
C ASP A 67 11.41 -4.15 -11.05
N ARG A 68 10.46 -4.18 -12.00
CA ARG A 68 10.02 -2.96 -12.69
C ARG A 68 9.32 -1.99 -11.76
N TRP A 69 8.49 -2.51 -10.85
CA TRP A 69 7.84 -1.70 -9.82
C TRP A 69 8.87 -1.19 -8.83
N VAL A 70 9.80 -2.03 -8.35
CA VAL A 70 10.90 -1.60 -7.47
C VAL A 70 11.70 -0.47 -8.12
N GLY A 71 12.09 -0.62 -9.38
CA GLY A 71 12.79 0.43 -10.12
C GLY A 71 11.97 1.72 -10.27
N ALA A 72 10.66 1.64 -10.44
CA ALA A 72 9.79 2.83 -10.51
C ALA A 72 9.66 3.55 -9.17
N ILE A 73 9.52 2.79 -8.08
CA ILE A 73 9.54 3.34 -6.72
C ILE A 73 10.89 4.01 -6.44
N GLY A 74 12.00 3.35 -6.79
CA GLY A 74 13.35 3.89 -6.65
C GLY A 74 13.53 5.22 -7.41
N ARG A 75 13.12 5.28 -8.68
CA ARG A 75 13.19 6.52 -9.48
C ARG A 75 12.36 7.66 -8.89
N LEU A 76 11.19 7.37 -8.34
CA LEU A 76 10.33 8.39 -7.75
C LEU A 76 10.89 8.90 -6.42
N THR A 77 11.25 7.98 -5.52
CA THR A 77 11.75 8.28 -4.17
C THR A 77 13.13 8.94 -4.19
N ALA A 78 13.98 8.64 -5.17
CA ALA A 78 15.29 9.29 -5.34
C ALA A 78 15.21 10.81 -5.60
N ARG A 79 14.04 11.32 -6.03
CA ARG A 79 13.81 12.76 -6.29
C ARG A 79 13.46 13.56 -5.03
N SER A 80 13.51 12.94 -3.85
CA SER A 80 13.16 13.56 -2.58
C SER A 80 14.22 13.27 -1.52
N GLU A 81 14.42 14.22 -0.63
CA GLU A 81 15.25 14.07 0.57
C GLU A 81 14.46 13.38 1.70
N ARG A 82 13.13 13.44 1.64
CA ARG A 82 12.24 12.80 2.63
C ARG A 82 12.11 11.30 2.34
N ARG A 83 12.02 10.50 3.41
CA ARG A 83 11.66 9.08 3.31
C ARG A 83 10.18 8.94 2.93
N ALA A 84 9.83 7.86 2.26
CA ALA A 84 8.48 7.63 1.76
C ALA A 84 7.72 6.56 2.56
N ILE A 85 6.44 6.82 2.84
CA ILE A 85 5.48 5.75 3.11
C ILE A 85 4.98 5.23 1.76
N LEU A 86 5.20 3.94 1.51
CA LEU A 86 4.70 3.29 0.30
C LEU A 86 3.34 2.67 0.57
N VAL A 87 2.38 2.99 -0.29
CA VAL A 87 1.00 2.50 -0.23
C VAL A 87 0.79 1.59 -1.44
N GLY A 88 1.08 0.31 -1.24
CA GLY A 88 1.08 -0.70 -2.27
C GLY A 88 -0.21 -1.50 -2.34
N HIS A 89 -0.71 -1.74 -3.55
CA HIS A 89 -1.83 -2.65 -3.81
C HIS A 89 -1.39 -3.84 -4.64
N SER A 90 -1.80 -5.06 -4.27
CA SER A 90 -1.54 -6.28 -5.06
C SER A 90 -0.05 -6.45 -5.37
N LEU A 91 0.35 -6.52 -6.65
CA LEU A 91 1.76 -6.53 -7.08
C LEU A 91 2.57 -5.37 -6.50
N GLY A 92 1.98 -4.18 -6.40
CA GLY A 92 2.62 -2.99 -5.83
C GLY A 92 2.95 -3.15 -4.35
N ALA A 93 2.20 -3.97 -3.60
CA ALA A 93 2.52 -4.29 -2.21
C ALA A 93 3.81 -5.15 -2.12
N LEU A 94 3.96 -6.16 -2.98
CA LEU A 94 5.16 -7.00 -3.03
C LEU A 94 6.41 -6.18 -3.38
N ALA A 95 6.31 -5.31 -4.38
CA ALA A 95 7.41 -4.43 -4.76
C ALA A 95 7.75 -3.42 -3.65
N SER A 96 6.76 -2.97 -2.88
CA SER A 96 7.00 -2.08 -1.73
C SER A 96 7.78 -2.78 -0.62
N CYS A 97 7.50 -4.07 -0.35
CA CYS A 97 8.30 -4.89 0.56
C CYS A 97 9.76 -5.01 0.10
N CYS A 98 9.96 -5.30 -1.19
CA CYS A 98 11.29 -5.40 -1.79
C CYS A 98 12.07 -4.07 -1.66
N MET A 99 11.45 -2.96 -2.04
CA MET A 99 12.04 -1.62 -1.95
C MET A 99 12.50 -1.28 -0.53
N ALA A 100 11.74 -1.66 0.50
CA ALA A 100 12.09 -1.37 1.88
C ALA A 100 13.34 -2.13 2.35
N VAL A 101 13.57 -3.34 1.82
CA VAL A 101 14.77 -4.13 2.11
C VAL A 101 15.97 -3.67 1.28
N ASP A 102 15.76 -3.39 -0.01
CA ASP A 102 16.84 -2.96 -0.91
C ASP A 102 17.37 -1.56 -0.56
N HIS A 103 16.48 -0.69 -0.06
CA HIS A 103 16.78 0.72 0.21
C HIS A 103 16.13 1.21 1.53
N PRO A 104 16.54 0.69 2.70
CA PRO A 104 15.91 0.98 3.99
C PRO A 104 15.95 2.48 4.38
N GLY A 105 16.94 3.22 3.89
CA GLY A 105 17.05 4.67 4.08
C GLY A 105 16.07 5.50 3.25
N ARG A 106 15.30 4.90 2.33
CA ARG A 106 14.33 5.61 1.46
C ARG A 106 12.88 5.37 1.85
N VAL A 107 12.59 4.29 2.57
CA VAL A 107 11.24 3.93 3.00
C VAL A 107 11.09 4.19 4.48
N ALA A 108 10.00 4.85 4.90
CA ALA A 108 9.67 5.12 6.30
C ALA A 108 8.62 4.14 6.86
N GLY A 109 7.75 3.60 6.00
CA GLY A 109 6.72 2.66 6.40
C GLY A 109 5.96 2.11 5.19
N LEU A 110 5.18 1.05 5.42
CA LEU A 110 4.50 0.31 4.37
C LEU A 110 3.03 0.08 4.70
N LEU A 111 2.12 0.50 3.82
CA LEU A 111 0.72 0.07 3.82
C LEU A 111 0.53 -0.90 2.65
N LEU A 112 0.38 -2.18 2.97
CA LEU A 112 0.34 -3.31 2.03
C LEU A 112 -1.10 -3.80 1.91
N VAL A 113 -1.80 -3.38 0.87
CA VAL A 113 -3.24 -3.64 0.69
C VAL A 113 -3.46 -4.77 -0.32
N ALA A 114 -4.19 -5.81 0.09
CA ALA A 114 -4.48 -6.99 -0.75
C ALA A 114 -3.24 -7.50 -1.52
N PRO A 115 -2.10 -7.77 -0.84
CA PRO A 115 -0.93 -8.30 -1.54
C PRO A 115 -1.32 -9.59 -2.27
N ALA A 116 -0.80 -9.77 -3.49
CA ALA A 116 -0.98 -11.02 -4.21
C ALA A 116 0.03 -12.07 -3.75
N GLU A 117 -0.28 -13.35 -3.89
CA GLU A 117 0.70 -14.41 -3.60
C GLU A 117 1.94 -14.27 -4.50
N PRO A 118 3.17 -14.21 -3.96
CA PRO A 118 4.39 -14.05 -4.76
C PRO A 118 4.55 -15.07 -5.90
N ALA A 119 4.08 -16.30 -5.70
CA ALA A 119 4.04 -17.37 -6.70
C ALA A 119 3.30 -17.03 -8.00
N ARG A 120 2.41 -16.04 -7.97
CA ARG A 120 1.70 -15.58 -9.17
C ARG A 120 2.54 -14.70 -10.08
N PHE A 121 3.68 -14.25 -9.59
CA PHE A 121 4.59 -13.33 -10.28
C PHE A 121 6.04 -13.83 -10.27
N GLU A 122 6.25 -15.13 -9.99
CA GLU A 122 7.59 -15.75 -9.92
C GLU A 122 8.53 -14.98 -8.97
N ALA A 123 7.97 -14.50 -7.85
CA ALA A 123 8.62 -13.54 -6.96
C ALA A 123 8.93 -14.11 -5.57
N GLU A 124 8.74 -15.41 -5.32
CA GLU A 124 8.96 -16.03 -4.00
C GLU A 124 10.38 -15.83 -3.49
N GLU A 125 11.37 -15.94 -4.37
CA GLU A 125 12.78 -15.74 -4.03
C GLU A 125 13.14 -14.25 -3.94
N ARG A 126 12.30 -13.38 -4.50
CA ARG A 126 12.54 -11.95 -4.59
C ARG A 126 12.00 -11.18 -3.39
N VAL A 127 10.83 -11.58 -2.89
CA VAL A 127 10.21 -10.94 -1.72
C VAL A 127 10.98 -11.27 -0.44
N PRO A 128 10.95 -10.39 0.58
CA PRO A 128 11.66 -10.65 1.82
C PRO A 128 11.18 -11.94 2.51
N ALA A 129 12.12 -12.81 2.89
CA ALA A 129 11.89 -14.04 3.64
C ALA A 129 11.83 -13.83 5.17
N GLY A 130 11.86 -12.59 5.63
CA GLY A 130 11.90 -12.23 7.05
C GLY A 130 11.34 -10.84 7.32
N PRO A 131 11.52 -10.32 8.56
CA PRO A 131 10.90 -9.08 9.00
C PRO A 131 11.29 -7.89 8.14
N LEU A 132 10.33 -7.01 7.87
CA LEU A 132 10.58 -5.75 7.18
C LEU A 132 11.33 -4.78 8.11
N PRO A 133 12.29 -3.97 7.60
CA PRO A 133 13.10 -3.07 8.41
C PRO A 133 12.37 -1.78 8.82
N VAL A 134 11.07 -1.69 8.55
CA VAL A 134 10.23 -0.50 8.76
C VAL A 134 8.84 -0.91 9.27
N PRO A 135 8.14 -0.03 10.01
CA PRO A 135 6.75 -0.28 10.39
C PRO A 135 5.88 -0.60 9.17
N SER A 136 5.06 -1.63 9.27
CA SER A 136 4.21 -2.08 8.16
C SER A 136 2.83 -2.53 8.63
N VAL A 137 1.83 -2.30 7.78
CA VAL A 137 0.44 -2.78 7.94
C VAL A 137 0.08 -3.58 6.70
N LEU A 138 -0.38 -4.82 6.89
CA LEU A 138 -0.94 -5.67 5.85
C LEU A 138 -2.47 -5.67 6.00
N VAL A 139 -3.18 -5.25 4.97
CA VAL A 139 -4.65 -5.25 4.92
C VAL A 139 -5.11 -6.40 4.03
N ALA A 140 -5.89 -7.32 4.58
CA ALA A 140 -6.28 -8.55 3.91
C ALA A 140 -7.80 -8.77 3.91
N SER A 141 -8.25 -9.54 2.93
CA SER A 141 -9.64 -9.93 2.72
C SER A 141 -9.77 -11.46 2.74
N HIS A 142 -10.89 -11.97 3.24
CA HIS A 142 -11.20 -13.40 3.36
C HIS A 142 -11.51 -14.05 2.02
N ASN A 143 -12.01 -13.27 1.07
CA ASN A 143 -12.42 -13.73 -0.26
C ASN A 143 -11.62 -13.06 -1.39
N ASP A 144 -10.36 -12.68 -1.13
CA ASP A 144 -9.45 -12.18 -2.17
C ASP A 144 -9.04 -13.32 -3.13
N PRO A 145 -9.33 -13.21 -4.45
CA PRO A 145 -8.86 -14.19 -5.41
C PRO A 145 -7.33 -14.19 -5.55
N PHE A 146 -6.66 -13.08 -5.21
CA PHE A 146 -5.24 -12.74 -5.02
C PHE A 146 -4.39 -13.68 -4.17
N MET A 147 -4.86 -13.85 -2.94
CA MET A 147 -4.14 -14.44 -1.84
C MET A 147 -5.17 -14.86 -0.80
N SER A 148 -5.19 -16.13 -0.42
CA SER A 148 -6.07 -16.57 0.68
C SER A 148 -5.70 -15.87 1.99
N PHE A 149 -6.68 -15.64 2.87
CA PHE A 149 -6.42 -15.01 4.17
C PHE A 149 -5.35 -15.73 4.99
N ARG A 150 -5.35 -17.07 5.00
CA ARG A 150 -4.31 -17.88 5.68
C ARG A 150 -2.89 -17.57 5.18
N ARG A 151 -2.75 -17.28 3.89
CA ARG A 151 -1.47 -16.87 3.29
C ARG A 151 -1.13 -15.43 3.66
N ALA A 152 -2.10 -14.53 3.69
CA ALA A 152 -1.91 -13.17 4.21
C ALA A 152 -1.44 -13.17 5.67
N GLU A 153 -2.01 -14.03 6.53
CA GLU A 153 -1.53 -14.22 7.91
C GLU A 153 -0.09 -14.73 7.98
N HIS A 154 0.28 -15.65 7.10
CA HIS A 154 1.65 -16.15 7.01
C HIS A 154 2.63 -15.04 6.61
N TRP A 155 2.29 -14.25 5.59
CA TRP A 155 3.13 -13.14 5.14
C TRP A 155 3.18 -12.01 6.17
N ALA A 156 2.08 -11.67 6.83
CA ALA A 156 2.07 -10.70 7.92
C ALA A 156 3.00 -11.12 9.06
N ARG A 157 2.98 -12.39 9.47
CA ARG A 157 3.92 -12.91 10.47
C ARG A 157 5.37 -12.89 9.99
N THR A 158 5.62 -13.30 8.74
CA THR A 158 6.97 -13.34 8.15
C THR A 158 7.58 -11.94 8.08
N TRP A 159 6.79 -10.96 7.65
CA TRP A 159 7.21 -9.57 7.49
C TRP A 159 7.15 -8.75 8.79
N GLY A 160 6.60 -9.31 9.87
CA GLY A 160 6.39 -8.58 11.13
C GLY A 160 5.38 -7.44 11.01
N SER A 161 4.43 -7.54 10.08
CA SER A 161 3.42 -6.53 9.82
C SER A 161 2.22 -6.66 10.76
N GLU A 162 1.62 -5.52 11.13
CA GLU A 162 0.27 -5.51 11.70
C GLU A 162 -0.72 -6.04 10.66
N LEU A 163 -1.49 -7.08 11.00
CA LEU A 163 -2.53 -7.60 10.12
C LEU A 163 -3.87 -6.91 10.43
N VAL A 164 -4.47 -6.30 9.40
CA VAL A 164 -5.82 -5.75 9.42
C VAL A 164 -6.73 -6.65 8.59
N ASP A 165 -7.71 -7.24 9.25
CA ASP A 165 -8.74 -8.07 8.65
C ASP A 165 -9.94 -7.21 8.21
N LEU A 166 -10.26 -7.19 6.92
CA LEU A 166 -11.43 -6.51 6.37
C LEU A 166 -12.66 -7.43 6.17
N GLY A 167 -12.60 -8.68 6.60
CA GLY A 167 -13.62 -9.67 6.31
C GLY A 167 -13.71 -9.94 4.80
N GLU A 168 -14.92 -10.04 4.27
CA GLU A 168 -15.16 -10.29 2.84
C GLU A 168 -15.12 -8.99 2.01
N ALA A 169 -13.91 -8.58 1.63
CA ALA A 169 -13.61 -7.33 0.93
C ALA A 169 -13.11 -7.50 -0.52
N GLY A 170 -13.28 -8.69 -1.11
CA GLY A 170 -12.78 -9.02 -2.44
C GLY A 170 -11.28 -8.73 -2.58
N HIS A 171 -10.88 -8.16 -3.71
CA HIS A 171 -9.48 -7.74 -3.94
C HIS A 171 -9.19 -6.29 -3.49
N ILE A 172 -10.07 -5.69 -2.69
CA ILE A 172 -9.95 -4.31 -2.19
C ILE A 172 -9.74 -3.33 -3.35
N ASN A 173 -10.65 -3.37 -4.32
CA ASN A 173 -10.62 -2.63 -5.57
C ASN A 173 -12.05 -2.15 -5.94
N VAL A 174 -12.21 -1.55 -7.13
CA VAL A 174 -13.50 -0.98 -7.57
C VAL A 174 -14.59 -2.04 -7.61
N GLU A 175 -14.30 -3.22 -8.14
CA GLU A 175 -15.24 -4.33 -8.29
C GLU A 175 -15.75 -4.85 -6.93
N SER A 176 -14.98 -4.63 -5.86
CA SER A 176 -15.34 -4.97 -4.48
C SER A 176 -15.85 -3.78 -3.66
N GLY A 177 -16.11 -2.62 -4.31
CA GLY A 177 -16.70 -1.43 -3.70
C GLY A 177 -15.70 -0.42 -3.14
N PHE A 178 -14.40 -0.59 -3.36
CA PHE A 178 -13.37 0.27 -2.77
C PHE A 178 -13.03 1.46 -3.68
N GLY A 179 -13.79 2.54 -3.47
CA GLY A 179 -13.52 3.89 -3.96
C GLY A 179 -12.88 4.78 -2.88
N PRO A 180 -13.54 5.79 -2.31
CA PRO A 180 -12.90 6.72 -1.36
C PRO A 180 -12.24 6.09 -0.11
N TRP A 181 -12.68 4.90 0.32
CA TRP A 181 -12.11 4.07 1.39
C TRP A 181 -11.45 4.84 2.56
N THR A 182 -12.26 5.46 3.40
CA THR A 182 -11.80 6.34 4.49
C THR A 182 -11.12 5.59 5.61
N TYR A 183 -11.53 4.34 5.85
CA TYR A 183 -10.85 3.49 6.83
C TYR A 183 -9.38 3.27 6.46
N GLY A 184 -9.05 3.11 5.18
CA GLY A 184 -7.67 2.98 4.74
C GLY A 184 -6.81 4.23 5.01
N LEU A 185 -7.40 5.43 4.92
CA LEU A 185 -6.72 6.67 5.31
C LEU A 185 -6.45 6.75 6.81
N GLU A 186 -7.34 6.20 7.65
CA GLU A 186 -7.10 6.11 9.10
C GLU A 186 -5.99 5.11 9.44
N LEU A 187 -5.92 3.97 8.73
CA LEU A 187 -4.78 3.06 8.84
C LEU A 187 -3.47 3.77 8.48
N LEU A 188 -3.47 4.52 7.38
CA LEU A 188 -2.31 5.28 6.91
C LEU A 188 -1.88 6.34 7.91
N ARG A 189 -2.83 7.07 8.52
CA ARG A 189 -2.54 8.08 9.55
C ARG A 189 -1.80 7.46 10.73
N ARG A 190 -2.32 6.36 11.29
CA ARG A 190 -1.70 5.63 12.40
C ARG A 190 -0.32 5.09 12.03
N LEU A 191 -0.16 4.54 10.82
CA LEU A 191 1.13 4.12 10.31
C LEU A 191 2.11 5.29 10.22
N SER A 192 1.64 6.46 9.76
CA SER A 192 2.49 7.65 9.63
C SER A 192 3.00 8.14 10.98
N ASP A 193 2.19 8.07 12.03
CA ASP A 193 2.59 8.45 13.39
C ASP A 193 3.72 7.54 13.90
N ARG A 194 3.62 6.22 13.68
CA ARG A 194 4.68 5.26 14.02
C ARG A 194 5.95 5.44 13.19
N ALA A 195 5.84 5.90 11.95
CA ALA A 195 6.98 6.10 11.06
C ALA A 195 7.82 7.33 11.46
N ARG A 196 7.26 8.23 12.28
CA ARG A 196 7.92 9.46 12.78
C ARG A 196 8.36 9.36 14.26
N SER A 197 7.98 8.30 14.97
CA SER A 197 8.38 8.04 16.37
C SER A 197 9.73 7.33 16.45
#